data_AF-A0A963QS70-F1
#
_entry.id   AF-A0A963QS70-F1
#
_cell.length_a   1.000
_cell.length_b   1.000
_cell.length_c   1.000
_cell.angle_alpha   90.00
_cell.angle_beta   90.00
_cell.angle_gamma   90.00
#
_symmetry.space_group_name_H-M   'P 1'
#
loop_
_entity.id
_entity.type
_entity.pdbx_description
1 polymer ?
#
loop_
_entity_poly.entity_id
_entity_poly.type
_entity_poly.pdbx_seq_one_letter_code
_entity_poly.pdbx_strand_id
1 'polypeptide(L)' 'SRQFALVGGGGDAWAADKAADAAIVAAMRSASTMYVGARDTAGNRFSDQYSLDGAASAMDAATVGCARGR' A
#
# COMPACT_ATOMS: atom_id res chain seq x y z
N SER A 1 14.83 1.11 -2.83
CA SER A 1 13.39 0.90 -2.97
C SER A 1 13.00 -0.38 -2.22
N ARG A 2 11.81 -0.43 -1.60
CA ARG A 2 11.28 -1.64 -0.96
C ARG A 2 10.22 -2.25 -1.87
N GLN A 3 10.16 -3.57 -1.93
CA GLN A 3 9.27 -4.32 -2.82
C GLN A 3 8.58 -5.40 -1.99
N PHE A 4 7.30 -5.62 -2.28
CA PHE A 4 6.45 -6.54 -1.54
C PHE A 4 5.65 -7.37 -2.52
N ALA A 5 5.65 -8.69 -2.35
CA ALA A 5 4.71 -9.55 -3.05
C ALA A 5 3.33 -9.40 -2.37
N LEU A 6 2.30 -9.14 -3.16
CA LEU A 6 0.92 -9.05 -2.70
C LEU A 6 0.15 -10.30 -3.10
N VAL A 7 -0.87 -10.62 -2.30
CA VAL A 7 -1.85 -11.66 -2.62
C VAL A 7 -2.99 -11.00 -3.39
N GLY A 8 -3.07 -11.29 -4.70
CA GLY A 8 -4.10 -10.74 -5.58
C GLY A 8 -5.42 -11.50 -5.48
N GLY A 9 -6.54 -10.76 -5.54
CA GLY A 9 -7.91 -11.27 -5.50
C GLY A 9 -8.82 -10.59 -6.53
N GLY A 10 -8.49 -10.70 -7.81
CA GLY A 10 -9.27 -10.13 -8.92
C GLY A 10 -9.18 -8.61 -9.02
N GLY A 11 -9.83 -7.89 -8.09
CA GLY A 11 -9.83 -6.43 -7.99
C GLY A 11 -9.00 -5.86 -6.84
N ASP A 12 -8.68 -6.68 -5.84
CA ASP A 12 -7.95 -6.27 -4.65
C ASP A 12 -6.57 -6.92 -4.57
N ALA A 13 -5.67 -6.30 -3.82
CA ALA A 13 -4.37 -6.86 -3.47
C ALA A 13 -4.12 -6.66 -1.98
N TRP A 14 -3.75 -7.74 -1.30
CA TRP A 14 -3.54 -7.77 0.14
C TRP A 14 -2.07 -8.04 0.47
N ALA A 15 -1.60 -7.50 1.59
CA ALA A 15 -0.34 -7.95 2.17
C ALA A 15 -0.42 -9.45 2.52
N ALA A 16 0.68 -10.18 2.38
CA ALA A 16 0.71 -11.61 2.67
C ALA A 16 0.42 -11.95 4.14
N ASP A 17 0.82 -11.06 5.05
CA ASP A 17 0.63 -11.19 6.49
C ASP A 17 0.74 -9.82 7.19
N LYS A 18 0.57 -9.81 8.53
CA LYS A 18 0.64 -8.59 9.34
C LYS A 18 2.02 -7.92 9.35
N ALA A 19 3.10 -8.70 9.22
CA ALA A 19 4.45 -8.15 9.19
C ALA A 19 4.72 -7.45 7.85
N ALA A 20 4.28 -8.05 6.75
CA ALA A 20 4.29 -7.46 5.43
C ALA A 20 3.43 -6.19 5.37
N ASP A 21 2.23 -6.20 5.97
CA ASP A 21 1.35 -5.03 6.05
C ASP A 21 2.04 -3.85 6.78
N ALA A 22 2.54 -4.08 8.00
CA ALA A 22 3.25 -3.06 8.76
C ALA A 22 4.49 -2.53 7.99
N ALA A 23 5.18 -3.43 7.29
CA ALA A 23 6.30 -3.07 6.44
C ALA A 23 5.88 -2.20 5.24
N ILE A 24 4.76 -2.50 4.57
CA ILE A 24 4.22 -1.70 3.47
C ILE A 24 3.83 -0.32 3.98
N VAL A 25 3.09 -0.22 5.08
CA VAL A 25 2.68 1.06 5.69
C VAL A 25 3.91 1.92 6.04
N ALA A 26 4.95 1.31 6.64
CA ALA A 26 6.19 2.03 6.94
C ALA A 26 6.94 2.50 5.69
N ALA A 27 6.93 1.71 4.61
CA ALA A 27 7.50 2.12 3.34
C ALA A 27 6.72 3.29 2.73
N MET A 28 5.39 3.22 2.72
CA MET A 28 4.53 4.30 2.21
C MET A 28 4.73 5.60 3.00
N ARG A 29 4.91 5.52 4.32
CA ARG A 29 5.14 6.69 5.17
C ARG A 29 6.45 7.43 4.87
N SER A 30 7.43 6.76 4.28
CA SER A 30 8.78 7.31 4.04
C SER A 30 9.11 7.57 2.57
N ALA A 31 8.24 7.16 1.65
CA ALA A 31 8.44 7.29 0.21
C ALA A 31 7.61 8.45 -0.37
N SER A 32 8.02 8.97 -1.53
CA SER A 32 7.26 9.98 -2.30
C SER A 32 6.41 9.37 -3.42
N THR A 33 6.66 8.11 -3.77
CA THR A 33 5.99 7.45 -4.90
C THR A 33 5.88 5.95 -4.63
N MET A 34 4.75 5.37 -5.02
CA MET A 34 4.49 3.94 -4.99
C MET A 34 4.12 3.44 -6.38
N TYR A 35 4.60 2.26 -6.74
CA TYR A 35 4.16 1.55 -7.94
C TYR A 35 3.47 0.26 -7.51
N VAL A 36 2.29 0.01 -8.07
CA VAL A 36 1.58 -1.26 -7.97
C VAL A 36 1.62 -1.90 -9.34
N GLY A 37 1.83 -3.21 -9.41
CA GLY A 37 1.87 -3.92 -10.67
C GLY A 37 1.36 -5.34 -10.52
N ALA A 38 0.71 -5.84 -11.57
CA ALA A 38 0.16 -7.17 -11.61
C ALA A 38 0.10 -7.68 -13.06
N ARG A 39 -0.37 -8.93 -13.20
CA ARG A 39 -0.71 -9.52 -14.48
C ARG A 39 -2.21 -9.78 -14.54
N ASP A 40 -2.81 -9.48 -15.69
CA ASP A 40 -4.20 -9.86 -15.96
C ASP A 40 -4.32 -11.37 -16.26
N THR A 41 -5.55 -11.83 -16.48
CA THR A 41 -5.85 -13.25 -16.80
C THR A 41 -5.29 -13.71 -18.14
N ALA A 42 -4.98 -12.79 -19.06
CA ALA A 42 -4.31 -13.07 -20.33
C ALA A 42 -2.77 -13.04 -20.21
N GLY A 43 -2.25 -12.71 -19.02
CA GLY A 43 -0.82 -12.63 -18.72
C GLY A 43 -0.16 -11.29 -19.03
N ASN A 44 -0.92 -10.29 -19.50
CA ASN A 44 -0.41 -8.94 -19.78
C ASN A 44 -0.02 -8.26 -18.47
N ARG A 45 1.11 -7.54 -18.48
CA ARG A 45 1.57 -6.77 -17.32
C ARG A 45 0.96 -5.38 -17.34
N PHE A 46 0.57 -4.89 -16.18
CA PHE A 46 0.23 -3.49 -15.98
C PHE A 46 0.90 -2.96 -14.71
N SER A 47 1.04 -1.64 -14.64
CA SER A 47 1.54 -0.95 -13.46
C SER A 47 0.90 0.43 -13.32
N ASP A 48 0.52 0.74 -12.08
CA ASP A 48 -0.02 2.02 -11.68
C ASP A 48 0.99 2.75 -10.79
N GLN A 49 1.10 4.06 -10.96
CA GLN A 49 1.93 4.93 -10.15
C GLN A 49 1.05 5.83 -9.27
N TYR A 50 1.39 5.92 -8.00
CA TYR A 50 0.73 6.79 -7.03
C TYR A 50 1.73 7.75 -6.41
N SER A 51 1.40 9.04 -6.35
CA SER A 51 2.08 9.97 -5.45
C SER A 51 1.72 9.61 -4.01
N LEU A 52 2.71 9.70 -3.12
CA LEU A 52 2.54 9.53 -1.67
C LEU A 52 2.63 10.87 -0.92
N ASP A 53 2.52 11.99 -1.63
CA ASP A 53 2.52 13.30 -0.99
C ASP A 53 1.35 13.42 0.00
N GLY A 54 1.68 13.72 1.26
CA GLY A 54 0.72 13.81 2.36
C GLY A 54 0.28 12.46 2.95
N ALA A 55 0.73 11.31 2.42
CA ALA A 55 0.33 9.99 2.91
C ALA A 55 0.66 9.79 4.40
N ALA A 56 1.87 10.18 4.82
CA ALA A 56 2.29 10.10 6.22
C ALA A 56 1.37 10.90 7.16
N SER A 57 1.03 12.15 6.77
CA SER A 57 0.14 13.02 7.54
C SER A 57 -1.27 12.46 7.62
N ALA A 58 -1.78 11.89 6.52
CA ALA A 58 -3.09 11.25 6.50
C ALA A 58 -3.16 10.01 7.42
N MET A 59 -2.11 9.18 7.43
CA MET A 59 -2.01 8.04 8.34
C MET A 59 -1.99 8.46 9.82
N ASP A 60 -1.25 9.53 10.15
CA ASP A 60 -1.23 10.08 11.50
C ASP A 60 -2.59 10.66 11.90
N ALA A 61 -3.26 11.38 10.99
CA ALA A 61 -4.60 11.88 11.20
C ALA A 61 -5.62 10.75 11.43
N ALA A 62 -5.53 9.65 10.67
CA ALA A 62 -6.36 8.47 10.87
C ALA A 62 -6.11 7.83 12.24
N THR A 63 -4.85 7.74 12.67
CA THR A 63 -4.47 7.23 13.99
C THR A 63 -5.10 8.07 15.11
N VAL A 64 -5.01 9.40 15.01
CA VAL A 64 -5.64 10.34 15.95
C VAL A 64 -7.17 10.24 15.91
N GLY A 65 -7.77 10.13 14.73
CA GLY A 65 -9.21 9.98 14.57
C GLY A 65 -9.74 8.71 15.21
N CYS A 66 -9.09 7.56 14.95
CA CYS A 66 -9.43 6.30 15.58
C CYS A 66 -9.25 6.34 17.10
N ALA A 67 -8.22 7.02 17.62
CA ALA A 67 -7.99 7.20 19.05
C ALA A 67 -9.11 8.00 19.76
N ARG A 68 -9.78 8.92 19.05
CA ARG A 68 -10.86 9.75 19.59
C ARG A 68 -12.24 9.09 19.50
N GLY A 69 -12.46 8.24 18.51
CA GLY A 69 -13.75 7.58 18.24
C GLY A 69 -13.98 6.27 19.01
N ARG A 70 -13.11 5.95 19.95
CA ARG A 70 -13.14 4.72 20.76
C ARG A 70 -13.28 5.03 22.23
#